data_AF-A0A7W6ER69-F1
#
_entry.id   AF-A0A7W6ER69-F1
#
_cell.length_a   1.000
_cell.length_b   1.000
_cell.length_c   1.000
_cell.angle_alpha   90.00
_cell.angle_beta   90.00
_cell.angle_gamma   90.00
#
_symmetry.space_group_name_H-M   'P 1'
#
loop_
_entity.id
_entity.type
_entity.pdbx_description
1 polymer ?
#
loop_
_entity_poly.entity_id
_entity_poly.type
_entity_poly.pdbx_seq_one_letter_code
_entity_poly.pdbx_strand_id
1 'polypeptide(L)'
;MSLIGRYSPYVEGNSFLRYVTICSVISMSIVLAVWLFFKNSLQSFEGVPISGAFLFLLVCPLIGIFGLASAPDLSLKMLEHPEREHLRYIFLFIAAILFGVFGFLLLMSNSFKNKRLMRWLMTAFFILAFAEFSWEFRHHYLYPEAMKEWISQGKKVEDFARYYDNTTVVNIGILGRLIQFSLIIWLSVYFYKLRHTNSWSPIVSVIFSLLGIITAIMIYFIQFNFPKGFEILMLFFIPGIPFFLLYWLGVALLTKSKKSGISRIQN
;
A
#
# COMPACT_ATOMS: atom_id res chain seq x y z
N MET A 1 9.23 17.50 -7.84
CA MET A 1 9.92 17.09 -6.60
C MET A 1 9.01 17.45 -5.42
N SER A 2 8.59 16.49 -4.60
CA SER A 2 7.71 16.76 -3.45
C SER A 2 8.39 17.69 -2.46
N LEU A 3 7.63 18.50 -1.71
CA LEU A 3 8.19 19.47 -0.74
C LEU A 3 9.05 18.77 0.33
N ILE A 4 8.66 17.54 0.69
CA ILE A 4 9.36 16.66 1.64
C ILE A 4 10.61 16.02 1.02
N GLY A 5 10.60 15.77 -0.29
CA GLY A 5 11.74 15.22 -1.04
C GLY A 5 13.02 16.03 -0.92
N ARG A 6 12.92 17.33 -0.65
CA ARG A 6 14.09 18.20 -0.39
C ARG A 6 14.83 17.84 0.90
N TYR A 7 14.16 17.18 1.84
CA TYR A 7 14.73 16.73 3.11
C TYR A 7 15.10 15.23 3.10
N SER A 8 14.97 14.56 1.95
CA SER A 8 15.27 13.14 1.82
C SER A 8 16.69 12.81 2.28
N PRO A 9 16.91 11.69 3.00
CA PRO A 9 18.25 11.24 3.38
C PRO A 9 19.09 10.77 2.18
N TYR A 10 18.50 10.64 0.98
CA TYR A 10 19.23 10.34 -0.25
C TYR A 10 19.87 11.59 -0.88
N VAL A 11 19.53 12.79 -0.41
CA VAL A 11 20.16 14.03 -0.85
C VAL A 11 21.33 14.34 0.09
N GLU A 12 22.50 14.60 -0.50
CA GLU A 12 23.73 14.86 0.25
C GLU A 12 23.57 16.02 1.25
N GLY A 13 24.10 15.84 2.46
CA GLY A 13 23.99 16.82 3.56
C GLY A 13 22.70 16.75 4.38
N ASN A 14 21.69 15.96 3.97
CA ASN A 14 20.49 15.76 4.77
C ASN A 14 20.66 14.70 5.86
N SER A 15 20.07 14.96 7.04
CA SER A 15 20.06 14.03 8.16
C SER A 15 18.87 13.08 8.08
N PHE A 16 19.14 11.77 8.27
CA PHE A 16 18.12 10.73 8.40
C PHE A 16 17.11 11.02 9.52
N LEU A 17 17.60 11.40 10.72
CA LEU A 17 16.75 11.70 11.87
C LEU A 17 15.81 12.88 11.58
N ARG A 18 16.31 13.91 10.87
CA ARG A 18 15.51 15.07 10.48
C ARG A 18 14.35 14.66 9.56
N TYR A 19 14.62 13.78 8.59
CA TYR A 19 13.60 13.26 7.70
C TYR A 19 12.51 12.48 8.47
N VAL A 20 12.93 11.55 9.34
CA VAL A 20 12.01 10.77 10.18
C VAL A 20 11.14 11.71 11.03
N THR A 21 11.75 12.71 11.67
CA THR A 21 11.03 13.69 12.51
C THR A 21 9.98 14.46 11.70
N ILE A 22 10.31 14.91 10.49
CA ILE A 22 9.37 15.61 9.60
C ILE A 22 8.20 14.69 9.25
N CYS A 23 8.47 13.44 8.84
CA CYS A 23 7.44 12.46 8.53
C CYS A 23 6.53 12.16 9.73
N SER A 24 7.10 12.04 10.94
CA SER A 24 6.35 11.84 12.18
C SER A 24 5.45 13.03 12.50
N VAL A 25 5.95 14.26 12.45
CA VAL A 25 5.16 15.48 12.72
C VAL A 25 3.99 15.61 11.74
N ILE A 26 4.24 15.37 10.44
CA ILE A 26 3.19 15.39 9.42
C ILE A 26 2.15 14.30 9.69
N SER A 27 2.59 13.08 9.99
CA SER A 27 1.69 11.95 10.26
C SER A 27 0.83 12.21 11.50
N MET A 28 1.41 12.71 12.59
CA MET A 28 0.66 13.09 13.80
C MET A 28 -0.37 14.18 13.50
N SER A 29 -0.01 15.19 12.71
CA SER A 29 -0.91 16.28 12.32
C SER A 29 -2.09 15.75 11.51
N ILE A 30 -1.85 14.83 10.56
CA ILE A 30 -2.91 14.19 9.76
C ILE A 30 -3.82 13.34 10.65
N VAL A 31 -3.25 12.50 11.52
CA VAL A 31 -4.02 11.67 12.45
C VAL A 31 -4.88 12.53 13.37
N LEU A 32 -4.33 13.62 13.91
CA LEU A 32 -5.07 14.56 14.76
C LEU A 32 -6.20 15.24 13.97
N ALA A 33 -5.95 15.65 12.74
CA ALA A 33 -6.98 16.24 11.88
C ALA A 33 -8.12 15.25 11.58
N VAL A 34 -7.79 13.99 11.27
CA VAL A 34 -8.78 12.91 11.08
C VAL A 34 -9.58 12.69 12.36
N TRP A 35 -8.90 12.58 13.51
CA TRP A 35 -9.54 12.43 14.81
C TRP A 35 -10.52 13.57 15.12
N LEU A 36 -10.09 14.83 14.97
CA LEU A 36 -10.94 16.00 15.18
C LEU A 36 -12.11 16.04 14.21
N PHE A 37 -11.89 15.66 12.95
CA PHE A 37 -12.95 15.56 11.95
C PHE A 37 -14.04 14.57 12.39
N PHE A 38 -13.66 13.37 12.84
CA PHE A 38 -14.62 12.37 13.32
C PHE A 38 -15.27 12.76 14.64
N LYS A 39 -14.55 13.40 15.55
CA LYS A 39 -15.12 13.90 16.82
C LYS A 39 -16.21 14.96 16.60
N ASN A 40 -16.00 15.83 15.62
CA ASN A 40 -16.90 16.98 15.37
C ASN A 40 -17.97 16.69 14.31
N SER A 41 -17.81 15.63 13.52
CA SER A 41 -18.82 15.18 12.56
C SER A 41 -19.88 14.35 13.29
N LEU A 42 -21.15 14.77 13.25
CA LEU A 42 -22.34 14.03 13.74
C LEU A 42 -22.59 12.68 13.02
N GLN A 43 -21.60 12.16 12.28
CA GLN A 43 -21.70 10.87 11.61
C GLN A 43 -21.75 9.76 12.67
N SER A 44 -22.82 8.95 12.63
CA SER A 44 -22.93 7.80 13.52
C SER A 44 -21.71 6.89 13.33
N PHE A 45 -21.22 6.40 14.46
CA PHE A 45 -20.06 5.51 14.59
C PHE A 45 -20.32 4.09 14.01
N GLU A 46 -20.96 3.97 12.84
CA GLU A 46 -21.31 2.66 12.27
C GLU A 46 -20.48 2.30 11.04
N GLY A 47 -19.46 1.47 11.27
CA GLY A 47 -18.91 0.50 10.33
C GLY A 47 -17.99 1.05 9.23
N VAL A 48 -18.59 1.50 8.12
CA VAL A 48 -17.87 1.77 6.86
C VAL A 48 -17.10 3.10 6.85
N PRO A 49 -17.60 4.21 7.44
CA PRO A 49 -16.84 5.46 7.50
C PRO A 49 -15.59 5.38 8.38
N ILE A 50 -15.67 4.66 9.51
CA ILE A 50 -14.53 4.48 10.43
C ILE A 50 -13.47 3.60 9.80
N SER A 51 -13.86 2.48 9.17
CA SER A 51 -12.90 1.64 8.47
C SER A 51 -12.23 2.41 7.32
N GLY A 52 -13.00 3.20 6.56
CA GLY A 52 -12.48 4.09 5.52
C GLY A 52 -11.42 5.10 6.01
N ALA A 53 -11.47 5.51 7.29
CA ALA A 53 -10.47 6.38 7.89
C ALA A 53 -9.08 5.74 7.94
N PHE A 54 -8.99 4.45 8.24
CA PHE A 54 -7.71 3.72 8.25
C PHE A 54 -7.10 3.60 6.86
N LEU A 55 -7.94 3.42 5.82
CA LEU A 55 -7.46 3.50 4.45
C LEU A 55 -6.99 4.90 4.07
N PHE A 56 -7.70 5.95 4.52
CA PHE A 56 -7.25 7.33 4.30
C PHE A 56 -5.90 7.62 4.98
N LEU A 57 -5.67 7.08 6.18
CA LEU A 57 -4.41 7.21 6.91
C LEU A 57 -3.21 6.56 6.22
N LEU A 58 -3.42 5.74 5.17
CA LEU A 58 -2.33 5.27 4.30
C LEU A 58 -1.57 6.43 3.65
N VAL A 59 -2.14 7.63 3.59
CA VAL A 59 -1.42 8.84 3.17
C VAL A 59 -0.13 9.07 3.98
N CYS A 60 -0.11 8.71 5.26
CA CYS A 60 1.05 8.91 6.14
C CYS A 60 2.28 8.10 5.68
N PRO A 61 2.21 6.75 5.59
CA PRO A 61 3.33 5.97 5.05
C PRO A 61 3.61 6.27 3.57
N LEU A 62 2.59 6.56 2.74
CA LEU A 62 2.80 6.90 1.32
C LEU A 62 3.61 8.19 1.17
N ILE A 63 3.30 9.24 1.95
CA ILE A 63 4.11 10.47 1.98
C ILE A 63 5.55 10.15 2.40
N GLY A 64 5.75 9.29 3.38
CA GLY A 64 7.07 8.84 3.81
C GLY A 64 7.85 8.13 2.70
N ILE A 65 7.21 7.29 1.89
CA ILE A 65 7.85 6.58 0.78
C ILE A 65 8.15 7.53 -0.39
N PHE A 66 7.15 8.29 -0.85
CA PHE A 66 7.34 9.24 -1.96
C PHE A 66 8.28 10.39 -1.59
N GLY A 67 8.35 10.74 -0.30
CA GLY A 67 9.26 11.76 0.23
C GLY A 67 10.73 11.32 0.23
N LEU A 68 11.05 10.02 0.13
CA LEU A 68 12.44 9.59 -0.07
C LEU A 68 12.96 10.05 -1.43
N ALA A 69 12.07 10.36 -2.38
CA ALA A 69 12.41 10.90 -3.70
C ALA A 69 13.45 10.07 -4.47
N SER A 70 13.56 8.78 -4.14
CA SER A 70 14.45 7.80 -4.73
C SER A 70 13.70 6.49 -4.94
N ALA A 71 14.02 5.80 -6.04
CA ALA A 71 13.68 4.40 -6.18
C ALA A 71 14.43 3.58 -5.09
N PRO A 72 13.94 2.38 -4.75
CA PRO A 72 14.70 1.47 -3.89
C PRO A 72 16.09 1.23 -4.47
N ASP A 73 17.14 1.43 -3.67
CA ASP A 73 18.50 1.09 -4.06
C ASP A 73 18.69 -0.41 -3.89
N LEU A 74 18.97 -1.10 -5.00
CA LEU A 74 19.25 -2.54 -5.04
C LEU A 74 20.74 -2.83 -5.28
N SER A 75 21.59 -1.81 -5.24
CA SER A 75 23.02 -1.90 -5.49
C SER A 75 23.85 -2.02 -4.22
N LEU A 76 25.15 -2.30 -4.38
CA LEU A 76 26.12 -2.33 -3.27
C LEU A 76 26.13 -1.03 -2.44
N LYS A 77 25.79 0.11 -3.05
CA LYS A 77 25.76 1.42 -2.37
C LYS A 77 24.76 1.46 -1.22
N MET A 78 23.72 0.63 -1.25
CA MET A 78 22.76 0.58 -0.14
C MET A 78 23.43 0.20 1.19
N LEU A 79 24.55 -0.56 1.14
CA LEU A 79 25.22 -1.05 2.34
C LEU A 79 25.95 0.05 3.11
N GLU A 80 26.19 1.21 2.49
CA GLU A 80 26.70 2.40 3.17
C GLU A 80 25.66 3.00 4.12
N HIS A 81 24.39 2.90 3.75
CA HIS A 81 23.26 3.50 4.45
C HIS A 81 22.00 2.60 4.43
N PRO A 82 22.05 1.38 5.01
CA PRO A 82 20.95 0.41 4.95
C PRO A 82 19.69 0.92 5.67
N GLU A 83 19.85 1.83 6.64
CA GLU A 83 18.75 2.43 7.39
C GLU A 83 17.72 3.13 6.49
N ARG A 84 18.15 3.61 5.31
CA ARG A 84 17.28 4.30 4.34
C ARG A 84 16.28 3.35 3.71
N GLU A 85 16.71 2.15 3.33
CA GLU A 85 15.82 1.12 2.79
C GLU A 85 14.98 0.49 3.90
N HIS A 86 15.56 0.23 5.09
CA HIS A 86 14.78 -0.20 6.25
C HIS A 86 13.62 0.74 6.55
N LEU A 87 13.84 2.06 6.50
CA LEU A 87 12.78 3.05 6.71
C LEU A 87 11.67 2.94 5.65
N ARG A 88 12.02 2.77 4.36
CA ARG A 88 11.05 2.58 3.28
C ARG A 88 10.14 1.39 3.57
N TYR A 89 10.72 0.27 4.00
CA TYR A 89 9.97 -0.95 4.28
C TYR A 89 9.20 -0.86 5.61
N ILE A 90 9.70 -0.12 6.60
CA ILE A 90 8.91 0.21 7.80
C ILE A 90 7.64 1.00 7.43
N PHE A 91 7.71 1.95 6.48
CA PHE A 91 6.50 2.62 5.99
C PHE A 91 5.52 1.65 5.32
N LEU A 92 6.02 0.70 4.51
CA LEU A 92 5.17 -0.34 3.91
C LEU A 92 4.54 -1.25 4.97
N PHE A 93 5.26 -1.56 6.05
CA PHE A 93 4.72 -2.33 7.17
C PHE A 93 3.62 -1.58 7.92
N ILE A 94 3.81 -0.28 8.17
CA ILE A 94 2.78 0.59 8.75
C ILE A 94 1.53 0.61 7.83
N ALA A 95 1.72 0.69 6.51
CA ALA A 95 0.63 0.62 5.55
C ALA A 95 -0.11 -0.73 5.62
N ALA A 96 0.61 -1.85 5.75
CA ALA A 96 0.02 -3.17 5.95
C ALA A 96 -0.81 -3.24 7.24
N ILE A 97 -0.30 -2.70 8.35
CA ILE A 97 -1.04 -2.63 9.63
C ILE A 97 -2.33 -1.84 9.47
N LEU A 98 -2.28 -0.65 8.87
CA LEU A 98 -3.48 0.17 8.63
C LEU A 98 -4.51 -0.56 7.77
N PHE A 99 -4.06 -1.25 6.72
CA PHE A 99 -4.91 -2.11 5.91
C PHE A 99 -5.51 -3.28 6.70
N GLY A 100 -4.73 -3.91 7.58
CA GLY A 100 -5.20 -4.98 8.47
C GLY A 100 -6.28 -4.50 9.44
N VAL A 101 -6.10 -3.33 10.06
CA VAL A 101 -7.11 -2.71 10.94
C VAL A 101 -8.37 -2.37 10.16
N PHE A 102 -8.25 -1.82 8.94
CA PHE A 102 -9.39 -1.61 8.06
C PHE A 102 -10.16 -2.92 7.79
N GLY A 103 -9.45 -3.98 7.40
CA GLY A 103 -10.06 -5.28 7.10
C GLY A 103 -10.78 -5.86 8.31
N PHE A 104 -10.15 -5.82 9.49
CA PHE A 104 -10.75 -6.26 10.74
C PHE A 104 -12.05 -5.52 11.05
N LEU A 105 -12.04 -4.18 11.02
CA LEU A 105 -13.22 -3.36 11.29
C LEU A 105 -14.33 -3.59 10.26
N LEU A 106 -13.98 -3.74 8.98
CA LEU A 106 -14.93 -4.04 7.92
C LEU A 106 -15.62 -5.40 8.15
N LEU A 107 -14.87 -6.43 8.55
CA LEU A 107 -15.39 -7.77 8.82
C LEU A 107 -16.22 -7.87 10.10
N MET A 108 -15.99 -6.97 11.05
CA MET A 108 -16.81 -6.81 12.26
C MET A 108 -18.07 -5.97 12.02
N SER A 109 -18.12 -5.23 10.92
CA SER A 109 -19.28 -4.40 10.58
C SER A 109 -20.51 -5.24 10.20
N ASN A 110 -21.70 -4.65 10.39
CA ASN A 110 -22.97 -5.27 10.04
C ASN A 110 -23.16 -5.49 8.53
N SER A 111 -22.29 -4.94 7.69
CA SER A 111 -22.41 -4.97 6.22
C SER A 111 -22.36 -6.38 5.62
N PHE A 112 -21.93 -7.39 6.39
CA PHE A 112 -21.88 -8.79 5.97
C PHE A 112 -22.82 -9.74 6.74
N LYS A 113 -23.67 -9.23 7.65
CA LYS A 113 -24.51 -10.07 8.54
C LYS A 113 -25.38 -11.09 7.79
N ASN A 114 -25.92 -10.72 6.64
CA ASN A 114 -26.85 -11.56 5.88
C ASN A 114 -26.19 -12.43 4.78
N LYS A 115 -24.86 -12.40 4.64
CA LYS A 115 -24.14 -13.13 3.55
C LYS A 115 -22.92 -13.89 4.09
N ARG A 116 -23.17 -14.97 4.85
CA ARG A 116 -22.13 -15.77 5.53
C ARG A 116 -21.02 -16.25 4.60
N LEU A 117 -21.35 -16.79 3.42
CA LEU A 117 -20.36 -17.25 2.44
C LEU A 117 -19.47 -16.10 1.95
N MET A 118 -20.07 -14.96 1.61
CA MET A 118 -19.34 -13.77 1.14
C MET A 118 -18.40 -13.23 2.21
N ARG A 119 -18.82 -13.27 3.48
CA ARG A 119 -17.97 -12.90 4.62
C ARG A 119 -16.73 -13.79 4.72
N TRP A 120 -16.89 -15.10 4.60
CA TRP A 120 -15.77 -16.04 4.66
C TRP A 120 -14.82 -15.90 3.48
N LEU A 121 -15.34 -15.79 2.27
CA LEU A 121 -14.53 -15.55 1.08
C LEU A 121 -13.72 -14.25 1.22
N MET A 122 -14.37 -13.16 1.61
CA MET A 122 -13.68 -11.89 1.79
C MET A 122 -12.63 -11.95 2.90
N THR A 123 -12.93 -12.65 4.00
CA THR A 123 -11.96 -12.89 5.09
C THR A 123 -10.73 -13.63 4.57
N ALA A 124 -10.91 -14.69 3.79
CA ALA A 124 -9.80 -15.44 3.21
C ALA A 124 -8.94 -14.57 2.29
N PHE A 125 -9.55 -13.78 1.40
CA PHE A 125 -8.83 -12.86 0.53
C PHE A 125 -8.08 -11.76 1.30
N PHE A 126 -8.66 -11.22 2.37
CA PHE A 126 -7.99 -10.26 3.25
C PHE A 126 -6.78 -10.86 3.94
N ILE A 127 -6.92 -12.07 4.51
CA ILE A 127 -5.82 -12.77 5.18
C ILE A 127 -4.69 -13.03 4.19
N LEU A 128 -5.00 -13.51 2.99
CA LEU A 128 -4.00 -13.76 1.95
C LEU A 128 -3.30 -12.47 1.51
N ALA A 129 -4.05 -11.39 1.25
CA ALA A 129 -3.47 -10.10 0.88
C ALA A 129 -2.58 -9.52 2.00
N PHE A 130 -3.02 -9.61 3.26
CA PHE A 130 -2.27 -9.13 4.41
C PHE A 130 -1.00 -9.96 4.66
N ALA A 131 -1.10 -11.30 4.53
CA ALA A 131 0.03 -12.19 4.64
C ALA A 131 1.08 -11.87 3.57
N GLU A 132 0.65 -11.59 2.34
CA GLU A 132 1.57 -11.24 1.27
C GLU A 132 2.22 -9.87 1.49
N PHE A 133 1.46 -8.83 1.85
CA PHE A 133 2.05 -7.53 2.22
C PHE A 133 3.07 -7.64 3.36
N SER A 134 2.80 -8.51 4.34
CA SER A 134 3.71 -8.77 5.47
C SER A 134 4.96 -9.51 5.02
N TRP A 135 4.80 -10.46 4.09
CA TRP A 135 5.92 -11.19 3.50
C TRP A 135 6.80 -10.26 2.66
N GLU A 136 6.24 -9.40 1.82
CA GLU A 136 7.00 -8.43 1.02
C GLU A 136 7.77 -7.45 1.88
N PHE A 137 7.16 -6.97 2.96
CA PHE A 137 7.86 -6.17 3.96
C PHE A 137 9.10 -6.91 4.46
N ARG A 138 8.93 -8.15 4.95
CA ARG A 138 10.04 -8.93 5.52
C ARG A 138 11.12 -9.21 4.48
N HIS A 139 10.71 -9.64 3.28
CA HIS A 139 11.61 -9.99 2.18
C HIS A 139 12.47 -8.80 1.79
N HIS A 140 11.89 -7.62 1.63
CA HIS A 140 12.68 -6.47 1.23
C HIS A 140 13.41 -5.77 2.39
N TYR A 141 12.87 -5.81 3.61
CA TYR A 141 13.54 -5.26 4.79
C TYR A 141 14.89 -5.96 5.05
N LEU A 142 14.96 -7.28 4.83
CA LEU A 142 16.17 -8.08 5.05
C LEU A 142 17.13 -8.09 3.85
N TYR A 143 16.83 -7.36 2.79
CA TYR A 143 17.66 -7.32 1.57
C TYR A 143 19.11 -6.86 1.86
N PRO A 144 19.34 -5.77 2.63
CA PRO A 144 20.70 -5.32 2.95
C PRO A 144 21.49 -6.35 3.76
N GLU A 145 20.86 -6.96 4.76
CA GLU A 145 21.46 -8.00 5.60
C GLU A 145 21.86 -9.22 4.78
N ALA A 146 20.95 -9.69 3.91
CA ALA A 146 21.21 -10.83 3.04
C ALA A 146 22.33 -10.55 2.02
N MET A 147 22.39 -9.33 1.47
CA MET A 147 23.49 -8.93 0.59
C MET A 147 24.83 -8.90 1.33
N LYS A 148 24.84 -8.35 2.56
CA LYS A 148 26.04 -8.32 3.39
C LYS A 148 26.54 -9.73 3.71
N GLU A 149 25.64 -10.63 4.06
CA GLU A 149 25.98 -12.05 4.31
C GLU A 149 26.52 -12.72 3.04
N TRP A 150 25.87 -12.50 1.90
CA TRP A 150 26.29 -13.04 0.60
C TRP A 150 27.73 -12.63 0.24
N ILE A 151 28.06 -11.35 0.40
CA ILE A 151 29.41 -10.82 0.15
C ILE A 151 30.42 -11.40 1.14
N SER A 152 30.03 -11.55 2.42
CA SER A 152 30.91 -12.13 3.44
C SER A 152 31.30 -13.59 3.16
N GLN A 153 30.48 -14.31 2.38
CA GLN A 153 30.78 -15.66 1.90
C GLN A 153 31.71 -15.68 0.67
N GLY A 154 32.25 -14.53 0.25
CA GLY A 154 33.14 -14.40 -0.91
C GLY A 154 32.44 -14.53 -2.26
N LYS A 155 31.10 -14.41 -2.29
CA LYS A 155 30.31 -14.53 -3.51
C LYS A 155 30.23 -13.20 -4.27
N LYS A 156 30.02 -13.28 -5.59
CA LYS A 156 29.91 -12.13 -6.49
C LYS A 156 28.61 -11.38 -6.29
N VAL A 157 28.68 -10.04 -6.25
CA VAL A 157 27.52 -9.17 -6.00
C VAL A 157 26.53 -9.22 -7.16
N GLU A 158 27.04 -9.38 -8.38
CA GLU A 158 26.26 -9.40 -9.62
C GLU A 158 25.27 -10.58 -9.66
N ASP A 159 25.58 -11.67 -8.95
CA ASP A 159 24.75 -12.87 -8.88
C ASP A 159 23.69 -12.80 -7.76
N PHE A 160 23.82 -11.84 -6.83
CA PHE A 160 22.98 -11.77 -5.63
C PHE A 160 21.50 -11.60 -5.98
N ALA A 161 21.16 -10.65 -6.85
CA ALA A 161 19.75 -10.37 -7.18
C ALA A 161 19.04 -11.59 -7.78
N ARG A 162 19.73 -12.37 -8.64
CA ARG A 162 19.18 -13.60 -9.22
C ARG A 162 18.97 -14.70 -8.19
N TYR A 163 19.83 -14.75 -7.18
CA TYR A 163 19.70 -15.69 -6.06
C TYR A 163 18.57 -15.29 -5.11
N TYR A 164 18.55 -14.01 -4.72
CA TYR A 164 17.63 -13.46 -3.73
C TYR A 164 16.19 -13.40 -4.26
N ASP A 165 16.01 -12.91 -5.48
CA ASP A 165 14.73 -12.82 -6.19
C ASP A 165 14.63 -13.92 -7.26
N ASN A 166 14.84 -15.17 -6.83
CA ASN A 166 14.69 -16.33 -7.70
C ASN A 166 13.24 -16.53 -8.17
N THR A 167 13.04 -17.47 -9.10
CA THR A 167 11.72 -17.73 -9.70
C THR A 167 10.62 -18.01 -8.67
N THR A 168 10.94 -18.68 -7.56
CA THR A 168 9.96 -18.96 -6.50
C THR A 168 9.52 -17.67 -5.81
N VAL A 169 10.47 -16.80 -5.46
CA VAL A 169 10.20 -15.49 -4.84
C VAL A 169 9.38 -14.61 -5.78
N VAL A 170 9.76 -14.56 -7.06
CA VAL A 170 9.02 -13.81 -8.09
C VAL A 170 7.58 -14.34 -8.24
N ASN A 171 7.38 -15.66 -8.23
CA ASN A 171 6.05 -16.26 -8.32
C ASN A 171 5.18 -15.94 -7.10
N ILE A 172 5.76 -15.85 -5.90
CA ILE A 172 5.04 -15.39 -4.70
C ILE A 172 4.57 -13.94 -4.91
N GLY A 173 5.44 -13.04 -5.38
CA GLY A 173 5.06 -11.66 -5.67
C GLY A 173 3.99 -11.54 -6.76
N ILE A 174 4.04 -12.36 -7.81
CA ILE A 174 2.99 -12.44 -8.84
C ILE A 174 1.65 -12.82 -8.22
N LEU A 175 1.62 -13.89 -7.41
CA LEU A 175 0.41 -14.34 -6.74
C LEU A 175 -0.13 -13.26 -5.80
N GLY A 176 0.75 -12.57 -5.08
CA GLY A 176 0.44 -11.43 -4.23
C GLY A 176 -0.29 -10.32 -4.97
N ARG A 177 0.30 -9.86 -6.09
CA ARG A 177 -0.32 -8.82 -6.92
C ARG A 177 -1.68 -9.23 -7.46
N LEU A 178 -1.83 -10.47 -7.91
CA LEU A 178 -3.12 -10.98 -8.38
C LEU A 178 -4.18 -10.92 -7.26
N ILE A 179 -3.83 -11.34 -6.05
CA ILE A 179 -4.73 -11.33 -4.89
C ILE A 179 -5.08 -9.89 -4.48
N GLN A 180 -4.07 -9.02 -4.35
CA GLN A 180 -4.24 -7.63 -3.92
C GLN A 180 -5.10 -6.82 -4.89
N PHE A 181 -4.77 -6.83 -6.18
CA PHE A 181 -5.53 -6.08 -7.18
C PHE A 181 -6.94 -6.63 -7.35
N SER A 182 -7.13 -7.95 -7.26
CA SER A 182 -8.47 -8.55 -7.27
C SER A 182 -9.29 -8.11 -6.04
N LEU A 183 -8.67 -8.06 -4.87
CA LEU A 183 -9.31 -7.58 -3.64
C LEU A 183 -9.69 -6.09 -3.74
N ILE A 184 -8.81 -5.25 -4.30
CA ILE A 184 -9.10 -3.82 -4.52
C ILE A 184 -10.29 -3.65 -5.48
N ILE A 185 -10.32 -4.39 -6.60
CA ILE A 185 -11.48 -4.40 -7.52
C ILE A 185 -12.75 -4.77 -6.76
N TRP A 186 -12.71 -5.85 -5.98
CA TRP A 186 -13.86 -6.31 -5.23
C TRP A 186 -14.33 -5.25 -4.23
N LEU A 187 -13.45 -4.72 -3.39
CA LEU A 187 -13.79 -3.69 -2.41
C LEU A 187 -14.39 -2.44 -3.07
N SER A 188 -13.78 -1.95 -4.16
CA SER A 188 -14.27 -0.77 -4.86
C SER A 188 -15.66 -0.97 -5.46
N VAL A 189 -15.92 -2.14 -6.08
CA VAL A 189 -17.26 -2.49 -6.60
C VAL A 189 -18.26 -2.71 -5.46
N TYR A 190 -17.85 -3.35 -4.37
CA TYR A 190 -18.70 -3.61 -3.21
C TYR A 190 -19.19 -2.31 -2.57
N PHE A 191 -18.29 -1.38 -2.27
CA PHE A 191 -18.67 -0.09 -1.69
C PHE A 191 -19.49 0.79 -2.64
N TYR A 192 -19.27 0.67 -3.95
CA TYR A 192 -20.13 1.32 -4.94
C TYR A 192 -21.56 0.75 -4.90
N LYS A 193 -21.72 -0.58 -4.86
CA LYS A 193 -23.04 -1.24 -4.75
C LYS A 193 -23.78 -0.85 -3.47
N LEU A 194 -23.05 -0.66 -2.37
CA LEU A 194 -23.59 -0.13 -1.12
C LEU A 194 -23.83 1.39 -1.14
N ARG A 195 -23.57 2.06 -2.26
CA ARG A 195 -23.68 3.51 -2.45
C ARG A 195 -22.76 4.33 -1.53
N HIS A 196 -21.71 3.74 -0.97
CA HIS A 196 -20.70 4.45 -0.16
C HIS A 196 -19.66 5.20 -1.00
N THR A 197 -19.53 4.91 -2.29
CA THR A 197 -18.62 5.65 -3.21
C THR A 197 -19.32 6.10 -4.49
N ASN A 198 -18.79 7.12 -5.16
CA ASN A 198 -19.31 7.60 -6.46
C ASN A 198 -18.79 6.69 -7.58
N SER A 199 -19.45 6.68 -8.74
CA SER A 199 -19.10 5.81 -9.88
C SER A 199 -17.67 5.98 -10.40
N TRP A 200 -17.08 7.18 -10.29
CA TRP A 200 -15.70 7.41 -10.70
C TRP A 200 -14.65 6.66 -9.87
N SER A 201 -14.90 6.43 -8.58
CA SER A 201 -13.95 5.72 -7.70
C SER A 201 -13.71 4.26 -8.11
N PRO A 202 -14.73 3.41 -8.32
CA PRO A 202 -14.52 2.06 -8.82
C PRO A 202 -13.99 2.04 -10.25
N ILE A 203 -14.35 2.99 -11.13
CA ILE A 203 -13.77 3.04 -12.49
C ILE A 203 -12.24 3.17 -12.42
N VAL A 204 -11.73 4.15 -11.68
CA VAL A 204 -10.29 4.34 -11.50
C VAL A 204 -9.65 3.11 -10.86
N SER A 205 -10.22 2.61 -9.76
CA SER A 205 -9.66 1.45 -9.05
C SER A 205 -9.59 0.21 -9.95
N VAL A 206 -10.63 -0.04 -10.76
CA VAL A 206 -10.69 -1.18 -11.68
C VAL A 206 -9.66 -1.05 -12.78
N ILE A 207 -9.56 0.09 -13.45
CA ILE A 207 -8.59 0.29 -14.54
C ILE A 207 -7.16 0.06 -14.04
N PHE A 208 -6.76 0.72 -12.95
CA PHE A 208 -5.40 0.57 -12.41
C PHE A 208 -5.13 -0.82 -11.85
N SER A 209 -6.13 -1.48 -11.25
CA SER A 209 -5.97 -2.85 -10.76
C SER A 209 -5.86 -3.85 -11.91
N LEU A 210 -6.60 -3.66 -13.01
CA LEU A 210 -6.46 -4.49 -14.21
C LEU A 210 -5.08 -4.35 -14.84
N LEU A 211 -4.52 -3.13 -14.89
CA LEU A 211 -3.13 -2.93 -15.33
C LEU A 211 -2.14 -3.70 -14.45
N GLY A 212 -2.36 -3.73 -13.13
CA GLY A 212 -1.54 -4.52 -12.22
C GLY A 212 -1.67 -6.02 -12.39
N ILE A 213 -2.88 -6.53 -12.63
CA ILE A 213 -3.11 -7.94 -12.98
C ILE A 213 -2.40 -8.30 -14.29
N ILE A 214 -2.57 -7.48 -15.33
CA ILE A 214 -1.89 -7.67 -16.62
C ILE A 214 -0.37 -7.68 -16.43
N THR A 215 0.16 -6.75 -15.66
CA THR A 215 1.60 -6.67 -15.36
C THR A 215 2.11 -7.93 -14.67
N ALA A 216 1.40 -8.42 -13.65
CA ALA A 216 1.77 -9.64 -12.93
C ALA A 216 1.77 -10.87 -13.85
N ILE A 217 0.76 -11.00 -14.72
CA ILE A 217 0.69 -12.06 -15.73
C ILE A 217 1.83 -11.92 -16.74
N MET A 218 2.15 -10.71 -17.20
CA MET A 218 3.28 -10.50 -18.09
C MET A 218 4.58 -10.97 -17.43
N ILE A 219 4.87 -10.54 -16.20
CA ILE A 219 6.09 -10.93 -15.49
C ILE A 219 6.21 -12.45 -15.35
N TYR A 220 5.09 -13.16 -15.14
CA TYR A 220 5.09 -14.63 -15.15
C TYR A 220 5.66 -15.22 -16.45
N PHE A 221 5.29 -14.68 -17.61
CA PHE A 221 5.74 -15.17 -18.91
C PHE A 221 7.12 -14.65 -19.33
N ILE A 222 7.41 -13.37 -19.08
CA ILE A 222 8.61 -12.69 -19.60
C ILE A 222 9.72 -12.50 -18.56
N GLN A 223 9.50 -12.86 -17.29
CA GLN A 223 10.49 -12.79 -16.21
C GLN A 223 11.21 -11.43 -16.12
N PHE A 224 10.45 -10.35 -16.06
CA PHE A 224 10.92 -8.95 -16.06
C PHE A 224 11.62 -8.45 -17.34
N ASN A 225 11.68 -9.25 -18.42
CA ASN A 225 12.21 -8.81 -19.71
C ASN A 225 11.16 -8.01 -20.51
N PHE A 226 10.79 -6.84 -20.00
CA PHE A 226 9.76 -6.00 -20.63
C PHE A 226 10.22 -5.49 -22.00
N PRO A 227 9.36 -5.53 -23.03
CA PRO A 227 9.62 -4.85 -24.28
C PRO A 227 9.79 -3.35 -24.07
N LYS A 228 10.65 -2.71 -24.87
CA LYS A 228 10.84 -1.25 -24.84
C LYS A 228 9.51 -0.51 -24.97
N GLY A 229 9.29 0.49 -24.12
CA GLY A 229 8.04 1.26 -24.07
C GLY A 229 6.99 0.71 -23.11
N PHE A 230 7.16 -0.52 -22.61
CA PHE A 230 6.28 -1.12 -21.59
C PHE A 230 6.91 -1.14 -20.19
N GLU A 231 8.10 -0.55 -19.99
CA GLU A 231 8.77 -0.57 -18.68
C GLU A 231 7.95 0.13 -17.58
N ILE A 232 7.10 1.09 -17.95
CA ILE A 232 6.20 1.77 -17.02
C ILE A 232 5.25 0.81 -16.29
N LEU A 233 4.95 -0.35 -16.88
CA LEU A 233 4.11 -1.37 -16.25
C LEU A 233 4.76 -1.94 -14.99
N MET A 234 6.10 -1.94 -14.88
CA MET A 234 6.79 -2.37 -13.67
C MET A 234 6.34 -1.61 -12.42
N LEU A 235 5.86 -0.37 -12.57
CA LEU A 235 5.28 0.41 -11.47
C LEU A 235 4.20 -0.39 -10.74
N PHE A 236 3.34 -1.10 -11.47
CA PHE A 236 2.24 -1.87 -10.89
C PHE A 236 2.67 -3.16 -10.20
N PHE A 237 3.91 -3.59 -10.39
CA PHE A 237 4.49 -4.71 -9.64
C PHE A 237 5.12 -4.27 -8.32
N ILE A 238 5.27 -2.97 -8.07
CA ILE A 238 5.84 -2.44 -6.82
C ILE A 238 4.79 -2.51 -5.69
N PRO A 239 5.18 -2.90 -4.45
CA PRO A 239 4.25 -3.07 -3.32
C PRO A 239 3.47 -1.80 -2.94
N GLY A 240 4.02 -0.63 -3.26
CA GLY A 240 3.39 0.66 -2.95
C GLY A 240 2.12 0.97 -3.74
N ILE A 241 1.96 0.44 -4.96
CA ILE A 241 0.81 0.77 -5.83
C ILE A 241 -0.52 0.22 -5.30
N PRO A 242 -0.61 -1.05 -4.86
CA PRO A 242 -1.78 -1.53 -4.15
C PRO A 242 -2.21 -0.63 -2.99
N PHE A 243 -1.26 -0.17 -2.15
CA PHE A 243 -1.56 0.76 -1.06
C PHE A 243 -2.04 2.12 -1.53
N PHE A 244 -1.52 2.65 -2.64
CA PHE A 244 -2.01 3.89 -3.23
C PHE A 244 -3.48 3.77 -3.69
N LEU A 245 -3.87 2.64 -4.29
CA LEU A 245 -5.27 2.41 -4.67
C LEU A 245 -6.18 2.21 -3.46
N LEU A 246 -5.68 1.55 -2.40
CA LEU A 246 -6.39 1.44 -1.13
C LEU A 246 -6.59 2.81 -0.46
N TYR A 247 -5.57 3.68 -0.50
CA TYR A 247 -5.69 5.07 -0.07
C TYR A 247 -6.78 5.82 -0.85
N TRP A 248 -6.77 5.70 -2.19
CA TRP A 248 -7.78 6.29 -3.05
C TRP A 248 -9.20 5.83 -2.69
N LEU A 249 -9.37 4.54 -2.37
CA LEU A 249 -10.63 4.01 -1.87
C LEU A 249 -11.03 4.65 -0.53
N GLY A 250 -10.08 4.83 0.40
CA GLY A 250 -10.29 5.57 1.65
C GLY A 250 -10.81 7.00 1.41
N VAL A 251 -10.19 7.74 0.51
CA VAL A 251 -10.65 9.09 0.09
C VAL A 251 -12.09 9.04 -0.42
N ALA A 252 -12.42 8.07 -1.28
CA ALA A 252 -13.76 7.95 -1.84
C ALA A 252 -14.84 7.64 -0.78
N LEU A 253 -14.52 6.82 0.20
CA LEU A 253 -15.42 6.46 1.31
C LEU A 253 -15.73 7.67 2.21
N LEU A 254 -14.72 8.49 2.50
CA LEU A 254 -14.88 9.66 3.36
C LEU A 254 -15.60 10.83 2.66
N THR A 255 -15.41 10.99 1.35
CA THR A 255 -15.99 12.13 0.61
C THR A 255 -17.48 11.98 0.32
N LYS A 256 -17.99 10.76 0.04
CA LYS A 256 -19.42 10.59 -0.29
C LYS A 256 -20.33 10.53 0.94
N SER A 257 -19.84 10.05 2.09
CA SER A 257 -20.62 9.99 3.34
C SER A 257 -21.22 11.35 3.74
N LYS A 258 -20.59 12.46 3.34
CA LYS A 258 -21.07 13.82 3.59
C LYS A 258 -22.34 14.17 2.80
N LYS A 259 -22.54 13.59 1.61
CA LYS A 259 -23.66 13.96 0.71
C LYS A 259 -25.00 13.36 1.15
N SER A 260 -24.99 12.20 1.80
CA SER A 260 -26.22 11.54 2.31
C SER A 260 -26.72 12.10 3.64
N GLY A 261 -25.87 12.77 4.42
CA GLY A 261 -26.27 13.43 5.68
C GLY A 261 -27.03 14.73 5.46
N ILE A 262 -26.63 15.53 4.47
CA ILE A 262 -27.27 16.82 4.14
C ILE A 262 -28.70 16.59 3.61
N SER A 263 -28.94 15.53 2.83
CA SER A 263 -30.28 15.18 2.34
C SER A 263 -31.22 14.65 3.43
N ARG A 264 -30.72 14.31 4.63
CA ARG A 264 -31.56 13.85 5.76
C ARG A 264 -32.01 14.99 6.68
N ILE A 265 -31.42 16.18 6.58
CA ILE A 265 -31.79 17.35 7.40
C ILE A 265 -32.86 18.19 6.70
N GLN A 266 -33.12 17.93 5.40
CA GLN A 266 -34.11 18.67 4.59
C GLN A 266 -35.44 17.92 4.36
N ASN A 267 -35.68 16.79 5.04
CA ASN A 267 -36.95 16.07 5.00
C ASN A 267 -37.51 15.89 6.41
#